data_AF-A0A956ZYL8-F1
#
_entry.id   AF-A0A956ZYL8-F1
#
_cell.length_a   1.000
_cell.length_b   1.000
_cell.length_c   1.000
_cell.angle_alpha   90.00
_cell.angle_beta   90.00
_cell.angle_gamma   90.00
#
_symmetry.space_group_name_H-M   'P 1'
#
loop_
_entity.id
_entity.type
_entity.pdbx_description
1 polymer ?
#
loop_
_entity_poly.entity_id
_entity_poly.type
_entity_poly.pdbx_seq_one_letter_code
_entity_poly.pdbx_strand_id
1 'polypeptide(L)'
;MVRKQLYIEEQQERALKNKAKALGISEAELVRQALNTVLKEEAQTRPAEKSLLDTLFAEADQIAKDYQFGEKDSFDRQSLYEDDKRQNRF
;
A
#
# COMPACT_ATOMS: atom_id res chain seq x y z
N MET A 1 9.30 0.86 -28.64
CA MET A 1 8.32 1.87 -28.18
C MET A 1 7.03 1.70 -28.98
N VAL A 2 5.86 1.93 -28.37
CA VAL A 2 4.56 1.88 -29.07
C VAL A 2 4.12 3.31 -29.41
N ARG A 3 3.76 3.60 -30.66
CA ARG A 3 3.27 4.92 -31.07
C ARG A 3 1.84 5.12 -30.56
N LYS A 4 1.63 6.21 -29.83
CA LYS A 4 0.30 6.68 -29.42
C LYS A 4 0.05 8.06 -30.05
N GLN A 5 -1.19 8.32 -30.43
CA GLN A 5 -1.66 9.61 -30.93
C GLN A 5 -2.71 10.13 -29.95
N LEU A 6 -2.61 11.40 -29.60
CA LEU A 6 -3.48 12.06 -28.61
C LEU A 6 -4.00 13.35 -29.26
N TYR A 7 -5.27 13.64 -29.05
CA TYR A 7 -5.84 14.95 -29.34
C TYR A 7 -5.69 15.82 -28.09
N ILE A 8 -5.14 17.00 -28.26
CA ILE A 8 -4.94 17.99 -27.19
C ILE A 8 -5.43 19.35 -27.67
N GLU A 9 -5.75 20.22 -26.71
CA GLU A 9 -6.18 21.58 -27.03
C GLU A 9 -5.01 22.45 -27.50
N GLU A 10 -5.30 23.50 -28.27
CA GLU A 10 -4.26 24.39 -28.78
C GLU A 10 -3.44 25.06 -27.65
N GLN A 11 -4.08 25.35 -26.51
CA GLN A 11 -3.40 25.89 -25.35
C GLN A 11 -2.40 24.90 -24.75
N GLN A 12 -2.76 23.61 -24.73
CA GLN A 12 -1.91 22.53 -24.23
C GLN A 12 -0.70 22.32 -25.16
N GLU A 13 -0.91 22.36 -26.47
CA GLU A 13 0.16 22.31 -27.47
C GLU A 13 1.18 23.44 -27.27
N ARG A 14 0.70 24.68 -27.09
CA ARG A 14 1.57 25.84 -26.84
C ARG A 14 2.36 25.68 -25.53
N ALA A 15 1.69 25.23 -24.46
CA ALA A 15 2.33 24.99 -23.18
C ALA A 15 3.39 23.87 -23.27
N LEU A 16 3.09 22.78 -23.99
CA LEU A 16 3.99 21.65 -24.18
C LEU A 16 5.26 22.08 -24.92
N LYS A 17 5.11 22.83 -26.03
CA LYS A 17 6.23 23.39 -26.80
C LYS A 17 7.12 24.30 -25.97
N ASN A 18 6.52 25.24 -25.24
CA ASN A 18 7.27 26.18 -24.42
C ASN A 18 8.06 25.45 -23.33
N LYS A 19 7.45 24.47 -22.66
CA LYS A 19 8.09 23.71 -21.60
C LYS A 19 9.18 22.78 -22.12
N ALA A 20 8.95 22.09 -23.24
CA ALA A 20 9.95 21.25 -23.89
C ALA A 20 11.18 22.07 -24.31
N LYS A 21 10.96 23.25 -24.91
CA LYS A 21 12.03 24.19 -25.28
C LYS A 21 12.81 24.68 -24.06
N ALA A 22 12.12 25.06 -22.99
CA ALA A 22 12.77 25.53 -21.75
C ALA A 22 13.65 24.45 -21.11
N LEU A 23 13.26 23.17 -21.23
CA LEU A 23 14.00 22.03 -20.70
C LEU A 23 15.04 21.46 -21.68
N GLY A 24 15.08 21.94 -22.93
CA GLY A 24 16.00 21.43 -23.95
C GLY A 24 15.73 19.99 -24.39
N ILE A 25 14.50 19.50 -24.24
CA ILE A 25 14.08 18.13 -24.61
C ILE A 25 12.98 18.15 -25.67
N SER A 26 12.71 17.00 -26.28
CA SER A 26 11.58 16.88 -27.22
C SER A 26 10.24 16.83 -26.47
N GLU A 27 9.17 17.27 -27.14
CA GLU A 27 7.80 17.20 -26.61
C GLU A 27 7.41 15.77 -26.24
N ALA A 28 7.80 14.79 -27.07
CA ALA A 28 7.55 13.38 -26.81
C ALA A 28 8.28 12.88 -25.55
N GLU A 29 9.48 13.39 -25.27
CA GLU A 29 10.20 13.05 -24.04
C GLU A 29 9.53 13.69 -22.82
N LEU A 30 9.11 14.95 -22.92
CA LEU A 30 8.36 15.60 -21.86
C LEU A 30 7.06 14.84 -21.52
N VAL A 31 6.29 14.41 -22.52
CA VAL A 31 5.09 13.59 -22.32
C VAL A 31 5.42 12.25 -21.68
N ARG A 32 6.51 11.59 -22.12
CA ARG A 32 6.94 10.31 -21.54
C ARG A 32 7.35 10.45 -20.08
N GLN A 33 8.10 11.50 -19.71
CA GLN A 33 8.49 11.76 -18.32
C GLN A 33 7.27 12.05 -17.44
N ALA A 34 6.31 12.85 -17.94
CA ALA A 34 5.06 13.12 -17.24
C ALA A 34 4.24 11.82 -17.02
N LEU A 35 4.07 11.01 -18.07
CA LEU A 35 3.39 9.70 -17.97
C LEU A 35 4.10 8.78 -16.98
N ASN A 36 5.43 8.71 -17.02
CA ASN A 36 6.20 7.90 -16.07
C ASN A 36 6.02 8.37 -14.62
N THR A 37 5.84 9.67 -14.39
CA THR A 37 5.62 10.22 -13.05
C THR A 37 4.25 9.79 -12.53
N VAL A 38 3.20 10.02 -13.32
CA VAL A 38 1.82 9.65 -12.97
C VAL A 38 1.67 8.14 -12.77
N LEU A 39 2.23 7.33 -13.68
CA LEU A 39 2.10 5.87 -13.61
C LEU A 39 3.01 5.23 -12.55
N LYS A 40 4.12 5.89 -12.15
CA LYS A 40 4.94 5.42 -11.02
C LYS A 40 4.26 5.66 -9.67
N GLU A 41 3.51 6.73 -9.51
CA GLU A 41 2.74 7.01 -8.28
C GLU A 41 1.69 5.91 -8.03
N GLU A 42 1.05 5.38 -9.08
CA GLU A 42 0.16 4.22 -8.96
C GLU A 42 0.90 2.93 -8.56
N ALA A 43 2.14 2.74 -9.03
CA ALA A 43 2.96 1.59 -8.63
C ALA A 43 3.53 1.72 -7.21
N GLN A 44 3.69 2.94 -6.70
CA GLN A 44 4.26 3.25 -5.38
C GLN A 44 3.21 3.51 -4.30
N THR A 45 1.92 3.35 -4.56
CA THR A 45 0.86 3.47 -3.54
C THR A 45 0.62 2.17 -2.75
N ARG A 46 1.61 1.25 -2.72
CA ARG A 46 1.69 0.19 -1.70
C ARG A 46 3.10 -0.04 -1.09
N PRO A 47 3.70 0.92 -0.35
CA PRO A 47 4.84 0.64 0.52
C PRO A 47 4.48 0.81 2.01
N ALA A 48 3.29 1.30 2.34
CA ALA A 48 2.90 1.62 3.71
C ALA A 48 2.27 0.43 4.46
N GLU A 49 1.56 -0.48 3.76
CA GLU A 49 0.90 -1.62 4.42
C GLU A 49 1.90 -2.57 5.08
N LYS A 50 3.01 -2.90 4.40
CA LYS A 50 4.04 -3.79 4.98
C LYS A 50 4.67 -3.17 6.23
N SER A 51 5.07 -1.90 6.16
CA SER A 51 5.68 -1.19 7.28
C SER A 51 4.75 -1.09 8.50
N LEU A 52 3.44 -0.94 8.30
CA LEU A 52 2.47 -0.88 9.39
C LEU A 52 2.25 -2.26 10.01
N LEU A 53 2.14 -3.31 9.20
CA LEU A 53 1.99 -4.68 9.70
C LEU A 53 3.24 -5.14 10.44
N ASP A 54 4.44 -4.81 9.95
CA ASP A 54 5.70 -5.15 10.61
C ASP A 54 5.82 -4.46 11.99
N THR A 55 5.37 -3.21 12.08
CA THR A 55 5.34 -2.47 13.35
C THR A 55 4.32 -3.08 14.32
N LEU A 56 3.14 -3.44 13.83
CA LEU A 56 2.08 -4.07 14.64
C LEU A 56 2.50 -5.45 15.15
N PHE A 57 3.17 -6.26 14.33
CA PHE A 57 3.69 -7.55 14.76
C PHE A 57 4.83 -7.42 15.77
N ALA A 58 5.74 -6.46 15.58
CA ALA A 58 6.81 -6.19 16.54
C ALA A 58 6.26 -5.79 17.92
N GLU A 59 5.18 -5.00 17.95
CA GLU A 59 4.51 -4.61 19.19
C GLU A 59 3.78 -5.80 19.85
N ALA A 60 3.08 -6.62 19.05
CA ALA A 60 2.44 -7.83 19.55
C ALA A 60 3.45 -8.85 20.13
N ASP A 61 4.60 -9.01 19.50
CA ASP A 61 5.69 -9.88 20.00
C ASP A 61 6.27 -9.36 21.31
N GLN A 62 6.38 -8.04 21.48
CA GLN A 62 6.85 -7.45 22.74
C GLN A 62 5.85 -7.68 23.87
N ILE A 63 4.55 -7.46 23.60
CA ILE A 63 3.48 -7.75 24.55
C ILE A 63 3.49 -9.24 24.94
N ALA A 64 3.62 -10.14 23.96
CA ALA A 64 3.66 -11.57 24.23
C ALA A 64 4.87 -12.01 25.08
N LYS A 65 6.01 -11.32 24.98
CA LYS A 65 7.20 -11.59 25.81
C LYS A 65 7.04 -11.09 27.24
N ASP A 66 6.45 -9.91 27.40
CA ASP A 66 6.31 -9.27 28.70
C ASP A 66 5.09 -9.81 29.48
N TYR A 67 4.12 -10.39 28.79
CA TYR A 67 2.93 -10.96 29.40
C TYR A 67 3.15 -12.41 29.86
N GLN A 68 3.25 -12.61 31.17
CA GLN A 68 3.15 -13.94 31.76
C GLN A 68 1.67 -14.29 31.90
N PHE A 69 1.17 -15.13 30.99
CA PHE A 69 -0.18 -15.70 31.12
C PHE A 69 -0.32 -16.39 32.46
N GLY A 70 -1.32 -15.99 33.25
CA GLY A 70 -1.64 -16.66 34.50
C GLY A 70 -2.19 -18.06 34.23
N GLU A 71 -2.20 -18.92 35.24
CA GLU A 71 -2.77 -20.29 35.17
C GLU A 71 -4.25 -20.32 34.72
N LYS A 72 -4.95 -19.17 34.80
CA LYS A 72 -6.33 -18.99 34.34
C LYS A 72 -6.46 -18.59 32.88
N ASP A 73 -5.37 -18.13 32.27
CA ASP A 73 -5.32 -17.72 30.87
C ASP A 73 -4.80 -18.85 29.95
N SER A 74 -4.28 -19.94 30.54
CA SER A 74 -4.00 -21.17 29.80
C SER A 74 -5.29 -21.93 29.56
N PHE A 75 -5.79 -21.87 28.33
CA PHE A 75 -6.89 -22.70 27.88
C PHE A 75 -6.33 -23.95 27.19
N ASP A 76 -6.76 -25.12 27.65
CA ASP A 76 -6.58 -26.35 26.89
C ASP A 76 -7.76 -26.52 25.92
N ARG A 77 -7.46 -27.06 24.74
CA ARG A 77 -8.46 -27.21 23.67
C ARG A 77 -9.64 -28.06 24.15
N GLN A 78 -9.38 -29.10 24.95
CA GLN A 78 -10.40 -30.01 25.43
C GLN A 78 -11.32 -29.33 26.45
N SER A 79 -10.77 -28.50 27.34
CA SER A 79 -11.54 -27.73 28.33
C SER A 79 -12.45 -26.68 27.70
N LEU A 80 -12.02 -26.00 26.62
CA LEU A 80 -12.88 -25.06 25.89
C LEU A 80 -14.13 -25.72 25.29
N TYR A 81 -13.97 -26.92 24.71
CA TYR A 81 -15.11 -27.67 24.17
C TYR A 81 -16.04 -28.19 25.26
N GLU A 82 -15.53 -28.44 26.46
CA GLU A 82 -16.34 -28.85 27.60
C GLU A 82 -17.10 -27.69 28.23
N ASP A 83 -16.50 -26.49 28.29
CA ASP A 83 -17.16 -25.28 28.76
C ASP A 83 -18.26 -24.80 27.80
N ASP A 84 -18.03 -24.87 26.48
CA ASP A 84 -19.04 -24.56 25.45
C ASP A 84 -20.25 -25.51 25.56
N LYS A 85 -20.02 -26.81 25.81
CA LYS A 85 -21.08 -27.80 26.08
C LYS A 85 -21.82 -27.59 27.41
N ARG A 86 -21.24 -26.89 28.38
CA ARG A 86 -21.89 -26.52 29.64
C ARG A 86 -22.74 -25.26 29.48
N GLN A 87 -22.32 -24.32 28.64
CA GLN A 87 -23.05 -23.07 28.38
C GLN A 87 -24.20 -23.24 27.38
N ASN A 88 -24.09 -24.15 26.41
CA ASN A 88 -25.16 -24.48 25.44
C ASN A 88 -26.24 -25.46 25.97
N ARG A 89 -26.34 -25.66 27.29
CA ARG A 89 -27.47 -26.39 27.91
C ARG A 89 -28.51 -25.40 28.47
N PHE A 90 -29.13 -24.63 27.59
CA PHE A 90 -30.42 -23.97 27.86
C PHE A 90 -31.24 -23.96 26.57
#